data_AF-A0A672HRJ3-F1
#
_entry.id   AF-A0A672HRJ3-F1
#
_cell.length_a   1.000
_cell.length_b   1.000
_cell.length_c   1.000
_cell.angle_alpha   90.00
_cell.angle_beta   90.00
_cell.angle_gamma   90.00
#
_symmetry.space_group_name_H-M   'P 1'
#
loop_
_entity.id
_entity.type
_entity.pdbx_description
1 polymer ?
#
loop_
_entity_poly.entity_id
_entity_poly.type
_entity_poly.pdbx_seq_one_letter_code
_entity_poly.pdbx_strand_id
1 'polypeptide(L)'
;HGEPRPYIKKQQQDVMGFLAANKIEYMECDIAASEENRKWMRENVPEESRPATGHPLPPQIFNESKYCGNYEAFFDAREDNAVYAFLGLTAPPGSKPAEVLALRAPTACLLHPSPPTFTALSGKVICYNPILCVFFTSYCLNDVLRASFFFSTR
;
A
#
# COMPACT_ATOMS: atom_id res chain seq x y z
N HIS A 1 15.51 19.58 -9.91
CA HIS A 1 14.16 20.18 -9.99
C HIS A 1 13.58 19.74 -11.32
N GLY A 2 12.64 18.82 -11.41
CA GLY A 2 11.37 18.75 -10.69
C GLY A 2 10.21 18.45 -11.66
N GLU A 3 10.48 18.19 -12.94
CA GLU A 3 9.45 17.77 -13.89
C GLU A 3 8.83 16.43 -13.48
N PRO A 4 7.50 16.35 -13.33
CA PRO A 4 6.83 15.10 -13.03
C PRO A 4 7.03 14.15 -14.20
N ARG A 5 7.80 13.08 -13.96
CA ARG A 5 7.99 12.02 -14.95
C ARG A 5 6.62 11.42 -15.28
N PRO A 6 6.11 11.53 -16.53
CA PRO A 6 4.72 11.19 -16.84
C PRO A 6 4.33 9.75 -16.48
N TYR A 7 5.31 8.84 -16.51
CA TYR A 7 5.10 7.44 -16.14
C TYR A 7 4.90 7.25 -14.63
N ILE A 8 5.69 7.93 -13.78
CA ILE A 8 5.56 7.86 -12.31
C ILE A 8 4.17 8.30 -11.86
N LYS A 9 3.63 9.35 -12.50
CA LYS A 9 2.26 9.81 -12.28
C LYS A 9 1.23 8.73 -12.57
N LYS A 10 1.30 8.10 -13.74
CA LYS A 10 0.37 7.03 -14.13
C LYS A 10 0.48 5.82 -13.21
N GLN A 11 1.69 5.41 -12.85
CA GLN A 11 1.94 4.26 -11.96
C GLN A 11 1.31 4.47 -10.58
N GLN A 12 1.48 5.64 -9.99
CA GLN A 12 0.88 5.97 -8.69
C GLN A 12 -0.65 6.02 -8.75
N GLN A 13 -1.20 6.63 -9.81
CA GLN A 13 -2.65 6.66 -10.03
C GLN A 13 -3.24 5.26 -10.22
N ASP A 14 -2.53 4.36 -10.89
CA ASP A 14 -2.97 3.00 -11.12
C ASP A 14 -2.99 2.18 -9.81
N VAL A 15 -1.92 2.27 -8.99
CA VAL A 15 -1.88 1.62 -7.67
C VAL A 15 -3.00 2.15 -6.76
N MET A 16 -3.07 3.47 -6.56
CA MET A 16 -4.08 4.06 -5.67
C MET A 16 -5.50 3.88 -6.19
N GLY A 17 -5.70 4.00 -7.51
CA GLY A 17 -6.98 3.75 -8.16
C GLY A 17 -7.44 2.31 -7.99
N PHE A 18 -6.53 1.33 -8.09
CA PHE A 18 -6.85 -0.07 -7.82
C PHE A 18 -7.25 -0.28 -6.35
N LEU A 19 -6.48 0.25 -5.39
CA LEU A 19 -6.79 0.09 -3.97
C LEU A 19 -8.15 0.71 -3.63
N ALA A 20 -8.43 1.91 -4.13
CA ALA A 20 -9.71 2.58 -3.96
C ALA A 20 -10.87 1.80 -4.59
N ALA A 21 -10.72 1.31 -5.83
CA ALA A 21 -11.74 0.53 -6.51
C ALA A 21 -12.08 -0.79 -5.79
N ASN A 22 -11.08 -1.41 -5.15
CA ASN A 22 -11.23 -2.63 -4.38
C ASN A 22 -11.54 -2.40 -2.89
N LYS A 23 -11.75 -1.14 -2.47
CA LYS A 23 -12.01 -0.73 -1.08
C LYS A 23 -10.96 -1.24 -0.09
N ILE A 24 -9.70 -1.26 -0.52
CA ILE A 24 -8.57 -1.60 0.33
C ILE A 24 -8.12 -0.30 1.01
N GLU A 25 -8.18 -0.27 2.34
CA GLU A 25 -7.71 0.89 3.10
C GLU A 25 -6.18 0.97 3.11
N TYR A 26 -5.64 2.17 2.92
CA TYR A 26 -4.19 2.42 2.91
C TYR A 26 -3.85 3.85 3.36
N MET A 27 -2.64 4.03 3.89
CA MET A 27 -2.09 5.29 4.34
C MET A 27 -1.31 5.93 3.20
N GLU A 28 -1.63 7.19 2.94
CA GLU A 28 -0.96 8.02 1.95
C GLU A 28 0.33 8.62 2.54
N CYS A 29 1.48 8.09 2.13
CA CYS A 29 2.80 8.55 2.59
C CYS A 29 3.46 9.44 1.54
N ASP A 30 3.14 10.74 1.53
CA ASP A 30 3.71 11.68 0.55
C ASP A 30 5.19 11.97 0.82
N ILE A 31 6.09 11.53 -0.06
CA ILE A 31 7.55 11.74 0.02
C ILE A 31 7.98 13.09 -0.57
N ALA A 32 7.10 13.78 -1.29
CA ALA A 32 7.38 15.12 -1.79
C ALA A 32 7.19 16.17 -0.70
N ALA A 33 6.12 16.04 0.10
CA ALA A 33 5.80 16.95 1.19
C ALA A 33 6.44 16.57 2.54
N SER A 34 6.73 15.28 2.79
CA SER A 34 7.35 14.82 4.04
C SER A 34 8.74 14.25 3.82
N GLU A 35 9.73 14.90 4.44
CA GLU A 35 11.10 14.39 4.47
C GLU A 35 11.23 13.07 5.24
N GLU A 36 10.44 12.90 6.31
CA GLU A 36 10.43 11.67 7.10
C GLU A 36 9.99 10.48 6.25
N ASN A 37 8.86 10.61 5.53
CA ASN A 37 8.39 9.57 4.60
C ASN A 37 9.43 9.27 3.53
N ARG A 38 10.07 10.31 2.99
CA ARG A 38 11.10 10.20 1.96
C ARG A 38 12.35 9.48 2.46
N LYS A 39 12.75 9.70 3.71
CA LYS A 39 13.89 9.03 4.34
C LYS A 39 13.52 7.58 4.66
N TRP A 40 12.39 7.37 5.32
CA TRP A 40 11.91 6.05 5.72
C TRP A 40 11.75 5.12 4.51
N MET A 41 11.11 5.58 3.43
CA MET A 41 10.98 4.79 2.20
C MET A 41 12.34 4.34 1.66
N ARG A 42 13.33 5.23 1.62
CA ARG A 42 14.66 4.92 1.09
C ARG A 42 15.44 3.92 1.95
N GLU A 43 15.25 3.98 3.26
CA GLU A 43 15.92 3.08 4.21
C GLU A 43 15.27 1.69 4.24
N ASN A 44 13.93 1.61 4.08
CA ASN A 44 13.18 0.36 4.23
C ASN A 44 12.90 -0.38 2.91
N VAL A 45 13.17 0.22 1.75
CA VAL A 45 13.19 -0.54 0.48
C VAL A 45 14.41 -1.48 0.49
N PRO A 46 14.21 -2.81 0.32
CA PRO A 46 15.28 -3.80 0.27
C PRO A 46 16.28 -3.51 -0.85
N GLU A 47 17.55 -3.86 -0.62
CA GLU A 47 18.65 -3.50 -1.52
C GLU A 47 18.51 -4.14 -2.90
N GLU A 48 18.00 -5.37 -2.96
CA GLU A 48 17.67 -6.10 -4.18
C GLU A 48 16.57 -5.45 -5.02
N SER A 49 15.74 -4.61 -4.39
CA SER A 49 14.63 -3.89 -5.05
C SER A 49 15.00 -2.44 -5.36
N ARG A 50 16.23 -2.00 -5.03
CA ARG A 50 16.71 -0.65 -5.36
C ARG A 50 17.15 -0.59 -6.83
N PRO A 51 16.94 0.55 -7.50
CA PRO A 51 17.45 0.73 -8.85
C PRO A 51 18.98 0.73 -8.85
N ALA A 52 19.60 0.27 -9.95
CA ALA A 52 21.06 0.26 -10.12
C ALA A 52 21.70 1.65 -9.96
N THR A 53 20.94 2.71 -10.25
CA THR A 53 21.38 4.10 -10.08
C THR A 53 20.28 4.92 -9.42
N GLY A 54 20.64 5.64 -8.36
CA GLY A 54 19.77 6.61 -7.69
C GLY A 54 18.95 6.02 -6.54
N HIS A 55 17.80 6.64 -6.27
CA HIS A 55 16.93 6.26 -5.16
C HIS A 55 15.69 5.51 -5.67
N PRO A 56 15.09 4.62 -4.84
CA PRO A 56 13.81 4.03 -5.18
C PRO A 56 12.77 5.11 -5.46
N LEU A 57 12.03 4.92 -6.55
CA LEU A 57 11.02 5.85 -7.04
C LEU A 57 9.62 5.37 -6.63
N PRO A 58 8.69 6.26 -6.32
CA PRO A 58 7.32 5.88 -6.02
C PRO A 58 6.59 5.37 -7.29
N PRO A 59 5.52 4.55 -7.14
CA PRO A 59 4.95 4.08 -5.89
C PRO A 59 5.79 2.99 -5.21
N GLN A 60 5.82 2.99 -3.89
CA GLN A 60 6.38 1.91 -3.06
C GLN A 60 5.35 1.47 -2.03
N ILE A 61 5.07 0.17 -1.97
CA ILE A 61 3.98 -0.37 -1.16
C ILE A 61 4.55 -1.19 -0.01
N PHE A 62 4.08 -0.89 1.19
CA PHE A 62 4.43 -1.60 2.42
C PHE A 62 3.18 -2.06 3.13
N ASN A 63 3.22 -3.25 3.72
CA ASN A 63 2.25 -3.72 4.70
C ASN A 63 2.95 -3.64 6.06
N GLU A 64 2.56 -2.65 6.87
CA GLU A 64 3.25 -2.22 8.08
C GLU A 64 4.73 -1.91 7.81
N SER A 65 5.62 -2.81 8.25
CA SER A 65 7.07 -2.72 8.05
C SER A 65 7.57 -3.66 6.96
N LYS A 66 6.71 -4.52 6.42
CA LYS A 66 7.05 -5.47 5.37
C LYS A 66 6.94 -4.80 4.01
N TYR A 67 8.03 -4.80 3.27
CA TYR A 67 8.02 -4.36 1.87
C TYR A 67 7.21 -5.34 1.02
N CYS A 68 6.18 -4.83 0.34
CA CYS A 68 5.38 -5.62 -0.62
C CYS A 68 6.02 -5.54 -2.00
N GLY A 69 6.32 -4.33 -2.48
CA GLY A 69 6.95 -4.14 -3.78
C GLY A 69 6.84 -2.73 -4.36
N ASN A 70 7.46 -2.56 -5.52
CA ASN A 70 7.35 -1.38 -6.38
C ASN A 70 6.16 -1.53 -7.35
N TYR A 71 6.05 -0.63 -8.34
CA TYR A 71 5.00 -0.73 -9.36
C TYR A 71 5.07 -2.00 -10.20
N GLU A 72 6.26 -2.44 -10.61
CA GLU A 72 6.42 -3.62 -11.46
C GLU A 72 5.92 -4.88 -10.74
N ALA A 73 6.33 -5.09 -9.50
CA ALA A 73 5.86 -6.21 -8.68
C ALA A 73 4.33 -6.17 -8.45
N PHE A 74 3.76 -4.98 -8.27
CA PHE A 74 2.30 -4.81 -8.18
C PHE A 74 1.60 -5.16 -9.50
N PHE A 75 2.17 -4.75 -10.63
CA PHE A 75 1.65 -5.03 -11.96
C PHE A 75 1.67 -6.53 -12.24
N ASP A 76 2.78 -7.21 -12.00
CA ASP A 76 2.91 -8.66 -12.14
C ASP A 76 1.87 -9.40 -11.27
N ALA A 77 1.74 -9.00 -9.99
CA ALA A 77 0.73 -9.56 -9.11
C ALA A 77 -0.71 -9.30 -9.58
N ARG A 78 -0.96 -8.21 -10.31
CA ARG A 78 -2.26 -7.92 -10.91
C ARG A 78 -2.54 -8.79 -12.11
N GLU A 79 -1.56 -9.03 -12.98
CA GLU A 79 -1.68 -9.95 -14.11
C GLU A 79 -1.96 -11.39 -13.62
N ASP A 80 -1.33 -11.79 -12.52
CA ASP A 80 -1.52 -13.10 -11.89
C ASP A 80 -2.78 -13.21 -11.00
N ASN A 81 -3.59 -12.13 -10.88
CA ASN A 81 -4.73 -12.05 -9.95
C ASN A 81 -4.34 -12.35 -8.48
N ALA A 82 -3.09 -12.10 -8.11
CA ALA A 82 -2.48 -12.38 -6.81
C ALA A 82 -2.26 -11.12 -5.96
N VAL A 83 -2.87 -9.98 -6.32
CA VAL A 83 -2.65 -8.68 -5.64
C VAL A 83 -2.89 -8.76 -4.14
N TYR A 84 -3.95 -9.42 -3.67
CA TYR A 84 -4.20 -9.56 -2.23
C TYR A 84 -3.07 -10.29 -1.52
N ALA A 85 -2.54 -11.36 -2.12
CA ALA A 85 -1.39 -12.09 -1.57
C ALA A 85 -0.11 -11.24 -1.61
N PHE A 86 0.12 -10.50 -2.69
CA PHE A 86 1.22 -9.53 -2.82
C PHE A 86 1.17 -8.44 -1.74
N LEU A 87 -0.03 -7.92 -1.44
CA LEU A 87 -0.25 -6.94 -0.39
C LEU A 87 -0.21 -7.55 1.02
N GLY A 88 -0.08 -8.88 1.17
CA GLY A 88 -0.16 -9.57 2.46
C GLY A 88 -1.55 -9.52 3.10
N LEU A 89 -2.60 -9.42 2.29
CA LEU A 89 -4.00 -9.33 2.70
C LEU A 89 -4.75 -10.63 2.38
N THR A 90 -5.75 -10.95 3.19
CA THR A 90 -6.69 -12.03 2.86
C THR A 90 -7.63 -11.56 1.77
N ALA A 91 -7.68 -12.29 0.65
CA ALA A 91 -8.59 -11.98 -0.44
C ALA A 91 -10.06 -12.13 0.01
N PRO A 92 -10.97 -11.23 -0.41
CA PRO A 92 -12.36 -11.32 -0.02
C PRO A 92 -13.02 -12.58 -0.60
N PRO A 93 -13.98 -13.19 0.11
CA PRO A 93 -14.70 -14.38 -0.36
C PRO A 93 -15.43 -14.07 -1.67
N GLY A 94 -15.17 -14.86 -2.71
CA GLY A 94 -15.70 -14.66 -4.08
C GLY A 94 -14.68 -14.11 -5.10
N SER A 95 -13.45 -13.82 -4.68
CA SER A 95 -12.34 -13.48 -5.59
C SER A 95 -11.66 -14.76 -6.12
N LYS A 96 -11.20 -14.73 -7.38
CA LYS A 96 -10.70 -15.91 -8.13
C LYS A 96 -9.53 -16.70 -7.52
N PRO A 97 -8.66 -16.17 -6.62
CA PRO A 97 -7.64 -17.02 -5.97
C PRO A 97 -8.10 -17.66 -4.65
N ALA A 98 -9.35 -17.47 -4.22
CA ALA A 98 -9.87 -18.04 -2.95
C ALA A 98 -9.93 -19.58 -2.94
N GLU A 99 -9.77 -20.25 -4.08
CA GLU A 99 -9.90 -21.70 -4.20
C GLU A 99 -8.62 -22.48 -3.82
N VAL A 100 -7.43 -21.86 -3.81
CA VAL A 100 -6.16 -22.61 -3.64
C VAL A 100 -5.69 -22.71 -2.17
N LEU A 101 -6.11 -21.80 -1.28
CA LEU A 101 -5.64 -21.79 0.14
C LEU A 101 -6.63 -22.43 1.13
N ALA A 102 -7.86 -22.73 0.70
CA ALA A 102 -8.90 -23.27 1.59
C ALA A 102 -8.68 -24.72 2.06
N LEU A 103 -7.67 -25.44 1.56
CA LEU A 103 -7.45 -26.86 1.90
C LEU A 103 -6.48 -27.12 3.07
N ARG A 104 -5.97 -26.10 3.79
CA ARG A 104 -5.03 -26.33 4.91
C ARG A 104 -5.23 -25.43 6.14
N ALA A 105 -6.44 -25.35 6.67
CA ALA A 105 -6.62 -24.89 8.05
C ALA A 105 -7.56 -25.85 8.81
N PRO A 106 -7.12 -26.48 9.91
CA PRO A 106 -8.01 -27.16 10.81
C PRO A 106 -8.87 -26.14 11.57
N THR A 107 -10.12 -26.52 11.75
CA THR A 107 -11.19 -25.90 12.51
C THR A 107 -10.73 -25.19 13.79
N ALA A 108 -10.94 -23.88 13.91
CA ALA A 108 -11.13 -23.21 15.20
C ALA A 108 -11.73 -21.80 15.05
N CYS A 109 -12.88 -21.63 15.70
CA CYS A 109 -13.39 -20.40 16.33
C CYS A 109 -14.06 -19.34 15.45
N LEU A 110 -15.38 -19.51 15.32
CA LEU A 110 -16.37 -18.43 15.38
C LEU A 110 -16.15 -17.60 16.66
N LEU A 111 -15.78 -16.33 16.58
CA LEU A 111 -16.21 -15.26 17.49
C LEU A 111 -16.06 -13.88 16.80
N HIS A 112 -17.04 -13.04 17.09
CA HIS A 112 -17.44 -11.72 16.58
C HIS A 112 -16.45 -10.57 16.98
N PRO A 113 -16.58 -9.36 16.40
CA PRO A 113 -15.52 -8.34 16.43
C PRO A 113 -15.51 -7.55 17.74
N SER A 114 -14.35 -7.43 18.37
CA SER A 114 -14.08 -6.49 19.47
C SER A 114 -13.49 -5.18 18.93
N PRO A 115 -13.77 -4.02 19.57
CA PRO A 115 -13.24 -2.72 19.15
C PRO A 115 -11.73 -2.63 19.44
N PRO A 116 -10.94 -1.86 18.66
CA PRO A 116 -9.50 -1.77 18.85
C PRO A 116 -9.15 -1.03 20.15
N THR A 117 -8.36 -1.69 21.00
CA THR A 117 -7.84 -1.18 22.27
C THR A 117 -6.57 -0.36 22.06
N PHE A 118 -6.52 0.81 22.69
CA PHE A 118 -5.45 1.81 22.61
C PHE A 118 -4.29 1.49 23.57
N THR A 119 -3.04 1.48 23.09
CA THR A 119 -1.86 1.58 23.96
C THR A 119 -0.72 2.29 23.24
N ALA A 120 -0.28 3.43 23.80
CA ALA A 120 0.84 4.21 23.31
C ALA A 120 2.14 3.71 23.96
N LEU A 121 3.09 3.21 23.14
CA LEU A 121 4.46 2.93 23.59
C LEU A 121 5.48 3.50 22.60
N SER A 122 6.26 4.45 23.12
CA SER A 122 7.59 4.86 22.67
C SER A 122 7.80 5.15 21.18
N GLY A 123 7.44 6.36 20.73
CA GLY A 123 8.17 7.10 19.67
C GLY A 123 8.42 6.40 18.34
N LYS A 124 7.68 5.33 18.04
CA LYS A 124 7.71 4.56 16.80
C LYS A 124 6.41 4.86 16.10
N VAL A 125 6.44 5.09 14.80
CA VAL A 125 5.23 5.20 13.98
C VAL A 125 4.50 3.86 14.08
N ILE A 126 3.52 3.78 14.99
CA ILE A 126 2.64 2.63 15.13
C ILE A 126 1.36 3.00 14.38
N CYS A 127 1.19 2.45 13.18
CA CYS A 127 -0.02 2.62 12.38
C CYS A 127 -1.12 1.73 12.98
N TYR A 128 -2.07 2.31 13.71
CA TYR A 128 -3.33 1.63 14.01
C TYR A 128 -4.36 1.99 12.94
N ASN A 129 -4.41 1.15 11.90
CA ASN A 129 -5.23 1.23 10.68
C ASN A 129 -5.11 2.53 9.85
N PRO A 130 -4.80 2.44 8.55
CA PRO A 130 -4.62 1.23 7.74
C PRO A 130 -3.22 0.60 7.86
N ILE A 131 -3.19 -0.73 7.73
CA ILE A 131 -1.97 -1.57 7.75
C ILE A 131 -1.09 -1.29 6.51
N LEU A 132 -1.70 -0.96 5.37
CA LEU A 132 -0.98 -0.74 4.12
C LEU A 132 -0.51 0.72 4.01
N CYS A 133 0.77 0.96 3.72
CA CYS A 133 1.35 2.27 3.43
C CYS A 133 1.73 2.36 1.96
N VAL A 134 1.28 3.41 1.27
CA VAL A 134 1.63 3.69 -0.12
C VAL A 134 2.44 4.98 -0.16
N PHE A 135 3.72 4.85 -0.50
CA PHE A 135 4.61 5.99 -0.66
C PHE A 135 4.46 6.59 -2.06
N PHE A 136 4.14 7.87 -2.13
CA PHE A 136 3.84 8.57 -3.38
C PHE A 136 4.36 10.01 -3.37
N THR A 137 4.34 10.70 -4.51
CA THR A 137 4.63 12.13 -4.66
C THR A 137 3.36 12.88 -5.05
N SER A 138 2.92 13.82 -4.20
CA SER A 138 1.70 14.61 -4.46
C SER A 138 1.74 15.45 -5.73
N TYR A 139 2.91 15.92 -6.16
CA TYR A 139 3.06 16.64 -7.45
C TYR A 139 2.64 15.81 -8.67
N CYS A 140 2.51 14.50 -8.51
CA CYS A 140 2.07 13.59 -9.56
C CYS A 140 0.57 13.29 -9.51
N LEU A 141 -0.17 13.60 -8.45
CA LEU A 141 -1.61 13.32 -8.39
C LEU A 141 -2.40 14.57 -8.78
N ASN A 142 -3.18 14.49 -9.86
CA ASN A 142 -4.17 15.54 -10.16
C ASN A 142 -5.34 15.46 -9.16
N ASP A 143 -5.95 16.61 -8.88
CA ASP A 143 -7.00 16.90 -7.88
C ASP A 143 -8.20 15.94 -7.81
N VAL A 144 -8.39 15.06 -8.80
CA VAL A 144 -9.51 14.11 -8.86
C VAL A 144 -9.44 13.05 -7.73
N LEU A 145 -8.24 12.66 -7.29
CA LEU A 145 -8.09 11.72 -6.16
C LEU A 145 -8.31 12.39 -4.79
N ARG A 146 -8.02 13.69 -4.66
CA ARG A 146 -8.33 14.48 -3.45
C ARG A 146 -9.82 14.67 -3.25
N ALA A 147 -10.59 14.79 -4.34
CA ALA A 147 -12.04 15.04 -4.28
C ALA A 147 -12.82 13.83 -3.74
N SER A 148 -12.36 12.60 -3.96
CA SER A 148 -12.97 11.40 -3.37
C SER A 148 -12.71 11.28 -1.86
N PHE A 149 -11.67 11.94 -1.34
CA PHE A 149 -11.27 11.82 0.06
C PHE A 149 -11.98 12.80 1.00
N PHE A 150 -12.47 13.94 0.50
CA PHE A 150 -13.16 14.93 1.34
C PHE A 150 -14.59 14.50 1.72
N PHE A 151 -15.16 13.49 1.08
CA PHE A 151 -16.53 13.04 1.33
C PHE A 151 -16.67 11.84 2.28
N SER A 152 -15.57 11.19 2.68
CA SER A 152 -15.65 10.01 3.57
C SER A 152 -15.31 10.27 5.04
N THR A 153 -14.96 11.51 5.40
CA THR A 153 -14.66 11.92 6.80
C THR A 153 -15.63 12.99 7.33
N ARG A 154 -16.87 13.00 6.85
CA ARG A 154 -17.96 13.78 7.45
C ARG A 154 -19.14 12.90 7.85
#